data_AF-A0A954NA21-F1
#
_entry.id   AF-A0A954NA21-F1
#
_cell.length_a   1.000
_cell.length_b   1.000
_cell.length_c   1.000
_cell.angle_alpha   90.00
_cell.angle_beta   90.00
_cell.angle_gamma   90.00
#
_symmetry.space_group_name_H-M   'P 1'
#
loop_
_entity.id
_entity.type
_entity.pdbx_description
1 polymer ?
#
loop_
_entity_poly.entity_id
_entity_poly.type
_entity_poly.pdbx_seq_one_letter_code
_entity_poly.pdbx_strand_id
1 'polypeptide(L)'
;MTRSLNSLVACVASVLFSAVFLVPRCEAQTFLLFGEQDTATHTAGDESVIYNYDSHADLVANLWNGYSETQVDWNSAYSTVGLAYDGVYRLMGEQNTGTGTAGDESYIFNYDTYADLLANNWSSYSATQIDWVSSYSTVGLAYDGVYRLMGEQDTATHTAGNESVIYTYNTYADLLANNWSSSSVTQIDWNGTYSTVGLDYDGAYRLMGEQDTGTGTAGNESYIYTYNTFADLLANNWSSNSPTQINWNSSYSTGGLVFVPALSGDGNGDGWVDGLDYLIWAAAFGTHPGVDGDISDGDYNDDGWVDGLDYLLWAGAYGNHSATAVPEPTTAVLTVAGVFVLAFRRRRA
;
A
#
# COMPACT_ATOMS: atom_id res chain seq x y z
N MET A 1 38.82 12.31 27.02
CA MET A 1 37.46 12.40 27.60
C MET A 1 36.74 13.55 26.91
N THR A 2 36.10 13.27 25.79
CA THR A 2 35.26 14.23 25.06
C THR A 2 34.18 13.40 24.37
N ARG A 3 32.96 13.45 24.90
CA ARG A 3 31.77 12.84 24.30
C ARG A 3 30.63 13.84 24.35
N SER A 4 29.98 13.96 23.19
CA SER A 4 28.55 14.23 22.99
C SER A 4 28.02 15.64 23.26
N LEU A 5 27.90 16.40 22.16
CA LEU A 5 26.81 17.36 21.91
C LEU A 5 26.74 17.50 20.38
N ASN A 6 26.06 16.57 19.69
CA ASN A 6 25.85 16.67 18.24
C ASN A 6 24.63 15.88 17.74
N SER A 7 23.50 15.94 18.46
CA SER A 7 22.24 15.32 18.02
C SER A 7 21.00 16.19 18.24
N LEU A 8 21.15 17.52 18.23
CA LEU A 8 20.02 18.45 18.47
C LEU A 8 19.95 19.62 17.49
N VAL A 9 20.53 19.46 16.29
CA VAL A 9 20.57 20.50 15.26
C VAL A 9 20.09 19.92 13.93
N ALA A 10 18.76 19.79 13.79
CA ALA A 10 18.09 19.67 12.48
C ALA A 10 16.58 19.97 12.56
N CYS A 11 16.13 20.94 13.37
CA CYS A 11 14.77 21.50 13.20
C CYS A 11 14.55 22.81 13.98
N VAL A 12 15.42 23.82 13.80
CA VAL A 12 15.12 25.17 14.31
C VAL A 12 15.65 26.21 13.32
N ALA A 13 14.75 26.80 12.53
CA ALA A 13 15.00 28.10 11.88
C ALA A 13 13.68 28.89 11.63
N SER A 14 13.55 30.00 12.39
CA SER A 14 12.86 31.27 12.09
C SER A 14 11.33 31.39 11.93
N VAL A 15 10.63 31.56 13.07
CA VAL A 15 10.04 32.82 13.61
C VAL A 15 9.06 33.70 12.76
N LEU A 16 7.86 33.89 13.36
CA LEU A 16 6.90 35.05 13.33
C LEU A 16 5.99 35.30 12.10
N PHE A 17 4.71 34.88 12.17
CA PHE A 17 3.49 35.71 12.30
C PHE A 17 2.22 34.90 11.93
N SER A 18 1.23 34.90 12.84
CA SER A 18 -0.20 34.63 12.62
C SER A 18 -0.68 33.23 12.17
N ALA A 19 -1.83 32.88 12.74
CA ALA A 19 -2.58 31.62 12.65
C ALA A 19 -1.94 30.45 13.42
N VAL A 20 -2.61 30.09 14.51
CA VAL A 20 -2.61 28.73 15.06
C VAL A 20 -3.17 27.83 13.97
N PHE A 21 -2.32 27.47 13.01
CA PHE A 21 -2.49 26.22 12.30
C PHE A 21 -1.93 25.18 13.26
N LEU A 22 -2.81 24.36 13.84
CA LEU A 22 -2.39 23.01 14.19
C LEU A 22 -1.77 22.45 12.90
N VAL A 23 -0.45 22.35 12.85
CA VAL A 23 0.18 21.44 11.91
C VAL A 23 -0.24 20.08 12.44
N PRO A 24 -1.06 19.29 11.73
CA PRO A 24 -1.29 17.91 12.11
C PRO A 24 0.09 17.28 12.12
N ARG A 25 0.59 16.91 13.29
CA ARG A 25 1.74 16.02 13.35
C ARG A 25 1.19 14.66 12.93
N CYS A 26 1.87 14.07 11.95
CA CYS A 26 1.72 12.72 11.42
C CYS A 26 0.44 11.98 11.83
N GLU A 27 -0.52 11.85 10.91
CA GLU A 27 -1.38 10.66 10.89
C GLU A 27 -0.48 9.44 11.10
N ALA A 28 -0.82 8.54 12.03
CA ALA A 28 -0.08 7.30 12.22
C ALA A 28 0.09 6.62 10.84
N GLN A 29 1.32 6.24 10.50
CA GLN A 29 1.67 5.82 9.15
C GLN A 29 1.97 4.32 9.17
N THR A 30 0.97 3.49 8.99
CA THR A 30 1.19 2.04 9.06
C THR A 30 1.79 1.54 7.76
N PHE A 31 3.02 1.02 7.84
CA PHE A 31 3.67 0.27 6.78
C PHE A 31 3.49 -1.22 7.04
N LEU A 32 2.89 -1.91 6.08
CA LEU A 32 2.73 -3.36 6.07
C LEU A 32 3.80 -3.94 5.15
N LEU A 33 4.80 -4.61 5.72
CA LEU A 33 5.79 -5.37 4.95
C LEU A 33 5.32 -6.81 4.80
N PHE A 34 5.24 -7.28 3.56
CA PHE A 34 4.78 -8.61 3.25
C PHE A 34 5.96 -9.54 2.94
N GLY A 35 5.91 -10.74 3.50
CA GLY A 35 6.92 -11.77 3.29
C GLY A 35 6.33 -13.10 2.88
N GLU A 36 7.05 -13.85 2.05
CA GLU A 36 6.75 -15.23 1.71
C GLU A 36 7.87 -16.15 2.18
N GLN A 37 7.53 -17.28 2.79
CA GLN A 37 8.51 -18.23 3.30
C GLN A 37 8.94 -19.23 2.22
N ASP A 38 10.23 -19.23 1.87
CA ASP A 38 10.81 -20.10 0.84
C ASP A 38 11.09 -21.54 1.34
N THR A 39 10.09 -22.29 1.79
CA THR A 39 10.29 -23.70 2.19
C THR A 39 9.36 -24.68 1.49
N ALA A 40 9.96 -25.67 0.81
CA ALA A 40 9.28 -26.68 -0.01
C ALA A 40 8.35 -27.68 0.73
N THR A 41 8.01 -27.44 2.00
CA THR A 41 7.34 -28.43 2.87
C THR A 41 6.03 -27.98 3.49
N HIS A 42 5.55 -26.77 3.20
CA HIS A 42 4.28 -26.30 3.74
C HIS A 42 3.14 -26.38 2.72
N THR A 43 1.95 -26.72 3.21
CA THR A 43 0.71 -26.57 2.46
C THR A 43 0.32 -25.10 2.51
N ALA A 44 0.83 -24.32 1.57
CA ALA A 44 0.07 -23.39 0.75
C ALA A 44 -1.09 -22.69 1.51
N GLY A 45 -0.79 -21.47 1.99
CA GLY A 45 -1.58 -20.70 2.97
C GLY A 45 -0.87 -20.48 4.30
N ASP A 46 0.24 -21.20 4.53
CA ASP A 46 1.07 -21.05 5.72
C ASP A 46 2.30 -20.13 5.54
N GLU A 47 2.56 -19.66 4.32
CA GLU A 47 3.88 -19.10 3.92
C GLU A 47 3.91 -17.57 3.91
N SER A 48 2.75 -16.92 3.99
CA SER A 48 2.60 -15.48 3.85
C SER A 48 2.49 -14.79 5.22
N VAL A 49 3.32 -13.77 5.44
CA VAL A 49 3.36 -13.03 6.71
C VAL A 49 3.27 -11.53 6.45
N ILE A 50 2.59 -10.83 7.37
CA ILE A 50 2.58 -9.37 7.42
C ILE A 50 3.33 -8.92 8.69
N TYR A 51 4.25 -7.98 8.50
CA TYR A 51 4.89 -7.21 9.56
C TYR A 51 4.39 -5.77 9.55
N ASN A 52 3.98 -5.29 10.72
CA ASN A 52 3.46 -3.93 10.90
C ASN A 52 4.55 -3.01 11.46
N TYR A 53 4.68 -1.84 10.86
CA TYR A 53 5.57 -0.78 11.31
C TYR A 53 4.80 0.54 11.38
N ASP A 54 4.94 1.28 12.47
CA ASP A 54 4.19 2.52 12.71
C ASP A 54 4.73 3.72 11.92
N SER A 55 5.93 3.56 11.33
CA SER A 55 6.54 4.57 10.48
C SER A 55 7.58 3.98 9.53
N HIS A 56 7.93 4.75 8.50
CA HIS A 56 9.03 4.40 7.60
C HIS A 56 10.38 4.30 8.34
N ALA A 57 10.56 5.07 9.41
CA ALA A 57 11.77 5.01 10.21
C ALA A 57 11.86 3.68 10.98
N ASP A 58 10.72 3.21 11.50
CA ASP A 58 10.62 1.93 12.19
C ASP A 58 10.81 0.75 11.24
N LEU A 59 10.24 0.82 10.03
CA LEU A 59 10.50 -0.12 8.95
C LEU A 59 12.00 -0.27 8.66
N VAL A 60 12.68 0.86 8.42
CA VAL A 60 14.12 0.88 8.10
C VAL A 60 14.98 0.41 9.27
N ALA A 61 14.62 0.81 10.49
CA ALA A 61 15.33 0.42 11.71
C ALA A 61 14.98 -1.01 12.17
N ASN A 62 14.03 -1.66 11.50
CA ASN A 62 13.42 -2.91 11.88
C ASN A 62 12.91 -2.91 13.34
N LEU A 63 12.29 -1.81 13.75
CA LEU A 63 11.70 -1.62 15.08
C LEU A 63 10.21 -1.96 14.99
N TRP A 64 9.84 -3.14 15.47
CA TRP A 64 8.45 -3.58 15.40
C TRP A 64 7.66 -2.97 16.55
N ASN A 65 6.40 -2.65 16.28
CA ASN A 65 5.45 -2.08 17.24
C ASN A 65 4.94 -3.11 18.29
N GLY A 66 5.53 -4.31 18.31
CA GLY A 66 5.17 -5.37 19.26
C GLY A 66 3.97 -6.24 18.82
N TYR A 67 3.32 -5.92 17.71
CA TYR A 67 2.37 -6.83 17.06
C TYR A 67 3.15 -7.93 16.33
N SER A 68 2.77 -9.19 16.57
CA SER A 68 3.46 -10.37 16.06
C SER A 68 3.40 -10.47 14.54
N GLU A 69 4.39 -11.16 13.96
CA GLU A 69 4.26 -11.84 12.67
C GLU A 69 2.85 -12.40 12.54
N THR A 70 2.05 -11.82 11.65
CA THR A 70 0.67 -12.24 11.46
C THR A 70 0.59 -13.01 10.16
N GLN A 71 0.32 -14.30 10.31
CA GLN A 71 0.14 -15.20 9.18
C GLN A 71 -1.17 -14.84 8.47
N VAL A 72 -1.11 -14.73 7.15
CA VAL A 72 -2.30 -14.55 6.31
C VAL A 72 -2.70 -15.94 5.79
N ASP A 73 -3.88 -16.42 6.17
CA ASP A 73 -4.44 -17.72 5.73
C ASP A 73 -4.81 -17.64 4.23
N TRP A 74 -3.80 -17.68 3.37
CA TRP A 74 -3.90 -17.42 1.94
C TRP A 74 -4.22 -18.68 1.14
N ASN A 75 -4.85 -18.54 -0.03
CA ASN A 75 -5.12 -19.70 -0.87
C ASN A 75 -3.84 -20.20 -1.54
N SER A 76 -3.43 -21.39 -1.09
CA SER A 76 -2.52 -22.34 -1.69
C SER A 76 -2.29 -22.31 -3.21
N ALA A 77 -3.33 -22.03 -3.98
CA ALA A 77 -3.28 -22.02 -5.44
C ALA A 77 -2.59 -20.78 -6.01
N TYR A 78 -2.20 -19.81 -5.17
CA TYR A 78 -1.63 -18.53 -5.59
C TYR A 78 -0.34 -18.21 -4.82
N SER A 79 0.67 -17.72 -5.51
CA SER A 79 1.81 -17.02 -4.90
C SER A 79 1.43 -15.56 -4.73
N THR A 80 1.83 -14.92 -3.64
CA THR A 80 1.53 -13.50 -3.43
C THR A 80 2.58 -12.67 -4.13
N VAL A 81 2.11 -11.62 -4.79
CA VAL A 81 2.96 -10.76 -5.61
C VAL A 81 2.93 -9.31 -5.14
N GLY A 82 1.91 -8.95 -4.36
CA GLY A 82 1.88 -7.63 -3.78
C GLY A 82 0.61 -7.40 -2.98
N LEU A 83 0.60 -6.33 -2.21
CA LEU A 83 -0.58 -5.78 -1.58
C LEU A 83 -0.70 -4.33 -2.07
N ALA A 84 -1.90 -3.78 -2.10
CA ALA A 84 -2.13 -2.36 -2.32
C ALA A 84 -3.25 -1.88 -1.39
N TYR A 85 -3.24 -0.58 -1.10
CA TYR A 85 -4.31 0.06 -0.35
C TYR A 85 -4.79 1.30 -1.07
N ASP A 86 -6.07 1.33 -1.44
CA ASP A 86 -6.75 2.49 -2.00
C ASP A 86 -7.96 2.93 -1.18
N GLY A 87 -8.13 2.30 -0.02
CA GLY A 87 -9.34 2.32 0.78
C GLY A 87 -9.93 0.96 1.06
N VAL A 88 -9.55 0.00 0.23
CA VAL A 88 -9.77 -1.43 0.44
C VAL A 88 -8.40 -2.10 0.36
N TYR A 89 -8.18 -3.14 1.15
CA TYR A 89 -6.96 -3.94 1.04
C TYR A 89 -7.05 -4.83 -0.20
N ARG A 90 -6.09 -4.70 -1.10
CA ARG A 90 -6.05 -5.43 -2.37
C ARG A 90 -4.85 -6.34 -2.40
N LEU A 91 -5.05 -7.61 -2.09
CA LEU A 91 -3.99 -8.62 -2.16
C LEU A 91 -3.90 -9.14 -3.59
N MET A 92 -2.70 -9.14 -4.15
CA MET A 92 -2.41 -9.60 -5.50
C MET A 92 -1.78 -10.98 -5.43
N GLY A 93 -2.35 -11.91 -6.19
CA GLY A 93 -1.84 -13.27 -6.31
C GLY A 93 -1.62 -13.68 -7.75
N GLU A 94 -0.60 -14.49 -7.99
CA GLU A 94 -0.39 -15.20 -9.24
C GLU A 94 -0.70 -16.68 -9.07
N GLN A 95 -1.54 -17.22 -9.94
CA GLN A 95 -1.99 -18.59 -9.86
C GLN A 95 -0.86 -19.56 -10.22
N ASN A 96 -0.59 -20.51 -9.33
CA ASN A 96 0.48 -21.51 -9.46
C ASN A 96 0.12 -22.66 -10.41
N THR A 97 -0.27 -22.37 -11.66
CA THR A 97 -0.62 -23.42 -12.63
C THR A 97 0.57 -23.93 -13.44
N GLY A 98 1.72 -23.26 -13.37
CA GLY A 98 2.96 -23.63 -14.06
C GLY A 98 2.83 -23.68 -15.59
N THR A 99 1.74 -23.14 -16.14
CA THR A 99 1.41 -23.20 -17.57
C THR A 99 0.72 -21.96 -18.10
N GLY A 100 0.33 -21.00 -17.25
CA GLY A 100 -0.22 -19.74 -17.68
C GLY A 100 0.85 -18.71 -17.98
N THR A 101 0.38 -17.62 -18.56
CA THR A 101 1.13 -16.38 -18.71
C THR A 101 0.55 -15.38 -17.72
N ALA A 102 1.30 -14.37 -17.27
CA ALA A 102 0.84 -13.52 -16.15
C ALA A 102 -0.57 -12.92 -16.31
N GLY A 103 -0.97 -12.53 -17.53
CA GLY A 103 -2.34 -12.07 -17.82
C GLY A 103 -3.45 -13.09 -17.54
N ASP A 104 -3.13 -14.38 -17.57
CA ASP A 104 -4.04 -15.48 -17.24
C ASP A 104 -3.96 -15.90 -15.77
N GLU A 105 -2.94 -15.45 -15.03
CA GLU A 105 -2.63 -15.95 -13.69
C GLU A 105 -2.70 -14.89 -12.60
N SER A 106 -2.74 -13.59 -12.91
CA SER A 106 -2.81 -12.52 -11.90
C SER A 106 -4.25 -12.22 -11.45
N TYR A 107 -4.46 -12.20 -10.13
CA TYR A 107 -5.74 -11.95 -9.47
C TYR A 107 -5.61 -10.89 -8.39
N ILE A 108 -6.66 -10.10 -8.19
CA ILE A 108 -6.83 -9.20 -7.06
C ILE A 108 -7.91 -9.73 -6.14
N PHE A 109 -7.61 -9.80 -4.86
CA PHE A 109 -8.50 -10.17 -3.77
C PHE A 109 -8.72 -8.95 -2.89
N ASN A 110 -9.98 -8.62 -2.63
CA ASN A 110 -10.35 -7.39 -1.95
C ASN A 110 -10.86 -7.70 -0.54
N TYR A 111 -10.35 -6.97 0.45
CA TYR A 111 -10.74 -7.08 1.85
C TYR A 111 -11.11 -5.69 2.38
N ASP A 112 -12.30 -5.58 2.97
CA ASP A 112 -12.85 -4.29 3.40
C ASP A 112 -12.12 -3.74 4.62
N THR A 113 -11.60 -4.61 5.50
CA THR A 113 -10.89 -4.25 6.73
C THR A 113 -9.56 -5.01 6.85
N TYR A 114 -8.66 -4.54 7.72
CA TYR A 114 -7.41 -5.27 8.02
C TYR A 114 -7.71 -6.63 8.68
N ALA A 115 -8.71 -6.70 9.56
CA ALA A 115 -9.15 -7.94 10.16
C ALA A 115 -9.68 -8.94 9.12
N ASP A 116 -10.36 -8.46 8.09
CA ASP A 116 -10.81 -9.28 6.96
C ASP A 116 -9.63 -9.83 6.15
N LEU A 117 -8.59 -9.01 5.89
CA LEU A 117 -7.36 -9.46 5.24
C LEU A 117 -6.70 -10.59 6.03
N LEU A 118 -6.54 -10.41 7.34
CA LEU A 118 -5.90 -11.39 8.21
C LEU A 118 -6.71 -12.70 8.32
N ALA A 119 -8.04 -12.58 8.40
CA ALA A 119 -8.95 -13.73 8.49
C ALA A 119 -9.29 -14.35 7.13
N ASN A 120 -8.72 -13.82 6.04
CA ASN A 120 -9.07 -14.15 4.66
C ASN A 120 -10.60 -14.11 4.40
N ASN A 121 -11.29 -13.12 4.96
CA ASN A 121 -12.71 -12.92 4.80
C ASN A 121 -12.98 -11.97 3.64
N TRP A 122 -13.40 -12.49 2.49
CA TRP A 122 -13.50 -11.69 1.27
C TRP A 122 -14.59 -10.62 1.36
N SER A 123 -14.29 -9.44 0.82
CA SER A 123 -15.28 -8.38 0.60
C SER A 123 -16.34 -8.78 -0.43
N SER A 124 -17.31 -7.87 -0.61
CA SER A 124 -18.34 -7.96 -1.64
C SER A 124 -17.81 -8.06 -3.07
N TYR A 125 -16.54 -7.69 -3.30
CA TYR A 125 -15.85 -7.74 -4.59
C TYR A 125 -14.80 -8.88 -4.54
N SER A 126 -15.26 -10.12 -4.64
CA SER A 126 -14.42 -11.32 -4.59
C SER A 126 -13.36 -11.38 -5.70
N ALA A 127 -12.35 -12.25 -5.51
CA ALA A 127 -11.23 -12.54 -6.40
C ALA A 127 -11.50 -12.26 -7.89
N THR A 128 -10.80 -11.29 -8.45
CA THR A 128 -10.98 -10.88 -9.86
C THR A 128 -9.65 -11.00 -10.60
N GLN A 129 -9.66 -11.75 -11.71
CA GLN A 129 -8.52 -11.85 -12.61
C GLN A 129 -8.26 -10.50 -13.28
N ILE A 130 -6.99 -10.13 -13.44
CA ILE A 130 -6.57 -8.97 -14.20
C ILE A 130 -6.16 -9.45 -15.58
N ASP A 131 -6.84 -8.97 -16.63
CA ASP A 131 -6.52 -9.30 -18.04
C ASP A 131 -5.28 -8.52 -18.55
N TRP A 132 -4.16 -8.60 -17.83
CA TRP A 132 -2.93 -7.83 -18.09
C TRP A 132 -2.04 -8.49 -19.16
N VAL A 133 -1.01 -7.79 -19.64
CA VAL A 133 -0.16 -8.24 -20.75
C VAL A 133 0.63 -9.50 -20.35
N SER A 134 0.33 -10.62 -21.01
CA SER A 134 0.88 -11.97 -20.80
C SER A 134 2.41 -12.11 -20.82
N SER A 135 3.15 -11.14 -21.34
CA SER A 135 4.62 -11.21 -21.43
C SER A 135 5.36 -10.75 -20.17
N TYR A 136 4.64 -10.32 -19.12
CA TYR A 136 5.21 -9.74 -17.92
C TYR A 136 4.65 -10.37 -16.66
N SER A 137 5.49 -10.88 -15.77
CA SER A 137 5.11 -11.22 -14.39
C SER A 137 4.64 -9.95 -13.67
N THR A 138 3.57 -10.05 -12.88
CA THR A 138 3.11 -8.94 -12.06
C THR A 138 4.11 -8.74 -10.93
N VAL A 139 4.31 -7.50 -10.49
CA VAL A 139 5.26 -7.16 -9.41
C VAL A 139 4.56 -6.39 -8.29
N GLY A 140 3.53 -5.61 -8.60
CA GLY A 140 2.84 -4.86 -7.58
C GLY A 140 1.90 -3.81 -8.14
N LEU A 141 1.17 -3.17 -7.23
CA LEU A 141 0.16 -2.18 -7.55
C LEU A 141 0.27 -1.02 -6.57
N ALA A 142 0.47 0.19 -7.09
CA ALA A 142 0.40 1.41 -6.29
C ALA A 142 -0.85 2.22 -6.64
N TYR A 143 -1.35 2.98 -5.67
CA TYR A 143 -2.48 3.89 -5.85
C TYR A 143 -2.11 5.32 -5.45
N ASP A 144 -2.00 6.22 -6.44
CA ASP A 144 -1.71 7.65 -6.23
C ASP A 144 -2.90 8.56 -6.59
N GLY A 145 -4.11 8.00 -6.54
CA GLY A 145 -5.33 8.57 -7.14
C GLY A 145 -5.65 7.99 -8.52
N VAL A 146 -4.69 7.30 -9.13
CA VAL A 146 -4.88 6.35 -10.23
C VAL A 146 -4.13 5.05 -9.89
N TYR A 147 -4.43 3.96 -10.58
CA TYR A 147 -3.76 2.67 -10.36
C TYR A 147 -2.52 2.56 -11.23
N ARG A 148 -1.40 2.18 -10.61
CA ARG A 148 -0.11 1.94 -11.25
C ARG A 148 0.22 0.46 -11.11
N LEU A 149 -0.09 -0.32 -12.13
CA LEU A 149 0.27 -1.74 -12.16
C LEU A 149 1.70 -1.87 -12.67
N MET A 150 2.55 -2.52 -11.90
CA MET A 150 3.92 -2.80 -12.26
C MET A 150 4.07 -4.28 -12.63
N GLY A 151 4.85 -4.54 -13.67
CA GLY A 151 5.25 -5.88 -14.05
C GLY A 151 6.70 -5.93 -14.53
N GLU A 152 7.24 -7.12 -14.61
CA GLU A 152 8.60 -7.40 -15.07
C GLU A 152 8.60 -8.45 -16.18
N GLN A 153 9.44 -8.25 -17.19
CA GLN A 153 9.46 -9.13 -18.35
C GLN A 153 10.32 -10.37 -18.07
N ASP A 154 9.71 -11.56 -18.18
CA ASP A 154 10.40 -12.85 -18.03
C ASP A 154 11.26 -13.18 -19.26
N THR A 155 12.41 -12.51 -19.42
CA THR A 155 13.42 -12.91 -20.42
C THR A 155 14.78 -13.15 -19.81
N ALA A 156 15.33 -14.35 -20.02
CA ALA A 156 16.61 -14.79 -19.45
C ALA A 156 17.88 -14.03 -19.93
N THR A 157 17.76 -12.88 -20.59
CA THR A 157 18.87 -12.22 -21.30
C THR A 157 19.12 -10.76 -20.96
N HIS A 158 18.40 -10.14 -20.02
CA HIS A 158 18.71 -8.76 -19.65
C HIS A 158 18.97 -8.59 -18.15
N THR A 159 19.88 -7.67 -17.86
CA THR A 159 20.12 -7.08 -16.55
C THR A 159 18.91 -6.20 -16.22
N ALA A 160 18.34 -6.33 -15.00
CA ALA A 160 17.18 -5.54 -14.57
C ALA A 160 17.39 -4.03 -14.83
N GLY A 161 16.27 -3.32 -15.09
CA GLY A 161 16.26 -1.95 -15.63
C GLY A 161 15.75 -1.84 -17.07
N ASN A 162 15.77 -2.94 -17.83
CA ASN A 162 15.16 -2.98 -19.17
C ASN A 162 13.81 -3.70 -19.23
N GLU A 163 13.35 -4.26 -18.11
CA GLU A 163 12.29 -5.28 -18.10
C GLU A 163 11.05 -4.84 -17.30
N SER A 164 11.18 -3.80 -16.47
CA SER A 164 10.08 -3.35 -15.61
C SER A 164 9.19 -2.32 -16.30
N VAL A 165 7.90 -2.58 -16.36
CA VAL A 165 6.87 -1.74 -16.96
C VAL A 165 5.91 -1.20 -15.91
N ILE A 166 5.39 0.02 -16.12
CA ILE A 166 4.26 0.54 -15.33
C ILE A 166 3.13 0.96 -16.26
N TYR A 167 1.95 0.41 -16.02
CA TYR A 167 0.72 0.80 -16.68
C TYR A 167 -0.18 1.58 -15.74
N THR A 168 -0.81 2.60 -16.31
CA THR A 168 -1.64 3.53 -15.56
C THR A 168 -3.11 3.33 -15.93
N TYR A 169 -3.94 3.03 -14.94
CA TYR A 169 -5.38 2.88 -15.07
C TYR A 169 -6.09 3.95 -14.24
N ASN A 170 -7.02 4.68 -14.85
CA ASN A 170 -7.69 5.79 -14.17
C ASN A 170 -8.65 5.31 -13.08
N THR A 171 -9.21 4.11 -13.24
CA THR A 171 -10.21 3.54 -12.34
C THR A 171 -9.92 2.06 -12.08
N TYR A 172 -10.51 1.51 -11.01
CA TYR A 172 -10.38 0.08 -10.72
C TYR A 172 -11.02 -0.77 -11.81
N ALA A 173 -12.15 -0.31 -12.38
CA ALA A 173 -12.79 -0.97 -13.51
C ALA A 173 -11.87 -0.99 -14.75
N ASP A 174 -11.12 0.10 -14.98
CA ASP A 174 -10.12 0.14 -16.05
C ASP A 174 -8.98 -0.85 -15.80
N LEU A 175 -8.50 -0.98 -14.55
CA LEU A 175 -7.49 -1.97 -14.17
C LEU A 175 -7.97 -3.40 -14.46
N LEU A 176 -9.17 -3.76 -13.98
CA LEU A 176 -9.74 -5.09 -14.15
C LEU A 176 -10.01 -5.44 -15.62
N ALA A 177 -10.46 -4.46 -16.41
CA ALA A 177 -10.74 -4.64 -17.83
C ALA A 177 -9.50 -4.42 -18.74
N ASN A 178 -8.33 -4.19 -18.15
CA ASN A 178 -7.11 -3.78 -18.83
C ASN A 178 -7.31 -2.63 -19.84
N ASN A 179 -8.12 -1.64 -19.45
CA ASN A 179 -8.38 -0.43 -20.22
C ASN A 179 -7.42 0.69 -19.77
N TRP A 180 -6.15 0.54 -20.13
CA TRP A 180 -5.10 1.47 -19.72
C TRP A 180 -5.27 2.86 -20.34
N SER A 181 -4.92 3.90 -19.57
CA SER A 181 -4.85 5.27 -20.04
C SER A 181 -3.63 5.47 -20.96
N SER A 182 -3.62 6.49 -21.81
CA SER A 182 -2.57 6.74 -22.83
C SER A 182 -1.14 6.99 -22.29
N SER A 183 -0.93 6.89 -20.97
CA SER A 183 0.34 7.10 -20.28
C SER A 183 0.91 5.75 -19.79
N SER A 184 1.20 4.84 -20.72
CA SER A 184 1.96 3.61 -20.46
C SER A 184 3.45 3.93 -20.53
N VAL A 185 4.22 3.60 -19.50
CA VAL A 185 5.68 3.71 -19.55
C VAL A 185 6.28 2.33 -19.43
N THR A 186 7.04 1.97 -20.45
CA THR A 186 7.49 0.59 -20.69
C THR A 186 8.83 0.27 -20.04
N GLN A 187 9.42 1.17 -19.27
CA GLN A 187 10.75 0.92 -18.73
C GLN A 187 11.11 1.82 -17.54
N ILE A 188 11.44 1.23 -16.40
CA ILE A 188 12.21 1.89 -15.33
C ILE A 188 13.65 1.37 -15.42
N ASP A 189 14.59 2.23 -15.83
CA ASP A 189 16.03 1.91 -15.95
C ASP A 189 16.73 1.98 -14.58
N TRP A 190 16.43 1.02 -13.70
CA TRP A 190 17.08 0.86 -12.40
C TRP A 190 17.99 -0.37 -12.34
N ASN A 191 18.90 -0.43 -11.36
CA ASN A 191 20.11 -1.25 -11.38
C ASN A 191 19.86 -2.76 -11.57
N GLY A 192 20.48 -3.35 -12.60
CA GLY A 192 20.30 -4.74 -13.03
C GLY A 192 20.81 -5.88 -12.16
N THR A 193 21.12 -5.60 -10.91
CA THR A 193 21.51 -6.59 -9.90
C THR A 193 20.41 -6.85 -8.88
N TYR A 194 19.21 -6.31 -9.12
CA TYR A 194 18.05 -6.42 -8.24
C TYR A 194 16.83 -6.93 -9.00
N SER A 195 16.12 -7.89 -8.40
CA SER A 195 14.76 -8.26 -8.77
C SER A 195 13.78 -7.22 -8.20
N THR A 196 12.72 -6.90 -8.94
CA THR A 196 11.72 -5.93 -8.46
C THR A 196 10.60 -6.67 -7.76
N VAL A 197 10.30 -6.30 -6.52
CA VAL A 197 9.36 -7.09 -5.70
C VAL A 197 8.16 -6.29 -5.19
N GLY A 198 8.11 -5.00 -5.51
CA GLY A 198 6.97 -4.19 -5.12
C GLY A 198 7.08 -2.74 -5.54
N LEU A 199 5.91 -2.11 -5.65
CA LEU A 199 5.75 -0.68 -5.89
C LEU A 199 4.59 -0.18 -5.03
N ASP A 200 4.84 0.88 -4.29
CA ASP A 200 3.84 1.50 -3.43
C ASP A 200 3.92 3.04 -3.44
N TYR A 201 2.87 3.70 -2.91
CA TYR A 201 2.77 5.15 -2.86
C TYR A 201 2.27 5.65 -1.49
N ASP A 202 3.11 6.45 -0.82
CA ASP A 202 2.83 7.05 0.50
C ASP A 202 2.87 8.59 0.48
N GLY A 203 2.68 9.18 -0.70
CA GLY A 203 3.05 10.57 -0.99
C GLY A 203 4.38 10.69 -1.73
N ALA A 204 5.24 9.67 -1.59
CA ALA A 204 6.36 9.37 -2.48
C ALA A 204 6.20 7.95 -3.05
N TYR A 205 6.86 7.67 -4.16
CA TYR A 205 6.89 6.32 -4.72
C TYR A 205 7.99 5.50 -4.05
N ARG A 206 7.62 4.32 -3.56
CA ARG A 206 8.51 3.36 -2.90
C ARG A 206 8.63 2.14 -3.80
N LEU A 207 9.76 2.03 -4.49
CA LEU A 207 10.07 0.85 -5.29
C LEU A 207 10.92 -0.08 -4.45
N MET A 208 10.56 -1.36 -4.40
CA MET A 208 11.32 -2.35 -3.65
C MET A 208 12.10 -3.28 -4.56
N GLY A 209 13.32 -3.53 -4.12
CA GLY A 209 14.27 -4.38 -4.79
C GLY A 209 14.85 -5.42 -3.88
N GLU A 210 15.01 -6.63 -4.40
CA GLU A 210 15.81 -7.68 -3.76
C GLU A 210 17.09 -7.89 -4.55
N GLN A 211 18.23 -7.83 -3.88
CA GLN A 211 19.52 -8.03 -4.52
C GLN A 211 19.75 -9.52 -4.82
N ASP A 212 20.01 -9.86 -6.08
CA ASP A 212 20.20 -11.27 -6.51
C ASP A 212 21.61 -11.79 -6.18
N THR A 213 22.01 -11.86 -4.89
CA THR A 213 23.37 -12.32 -4.55
C THR A 213 23.52 -13.84 -4.45
N GLY A 214 22.45 -14.60 -4.70
CA GLY A 214 22.45 -16.07 -4.76
C GLY A 214 22.93 -16.76 -3.47
N THR A 215 23.12 -16.00 -2.39
CA THR A 215 23.68 -16.45 -1.11
C THR A 215 23.12 -15.68 0.08
N GLY A 216 22.31 -14.65 -0.14
CA GLY A 216 21.63 -13.94 0.91
C GLY A 216 20.25 -14.50 1.20
N THR A 217 19.69 -13.93 2.23
CA THR A 217 18.36 -14.14 2.78
C THR A 217 17.72 -12.75 2.79
N ALA A 218 16.40 -12.58 2.61
CA ALA A 218 15.82 -11.25 2.33
C ALA A 218 16.27 -10.14 3.28
N GLY A 219 16.48 -10.45 4.57
CA GLY A 219 17.02 -9.52 5.56
C GLY A 219 18.34 -8.80 5.23
N ASN A 220 19.09 -9.18 4.18
CA ASN A 220 20.26 -8.41 3.71
C ASN A 220 20.12 -7.91 2.27
N GLU A 221 19.08 -8.32 1.55
CA GLU A 221 18.96 -8.13 0.11
C GLU A 221 17.81 -7.18 -0.25
N SER A 222 16.91 -6.85 0.69
CA SER A 222 15.78 -5.94 0.47
C SER A 222 16.17 -4.46 0.59
N TYR A 223 15.83 -3.68 -0.42
CA TYR A 223 16.07 -2.23 -0.48
C TYR A 223 14.82 -1.48 -0.94
N ILE A 224 14.57 -0.32 -0.34
CA ILE A 224 13.59 0.66 -0.80
C ILE A 224 14.29 1.77 -1.56
N TYR A 225 13.80 2.02 -2.76
CA TYR A 225 14.15 3.15 -3.60
C TYR A 225 13.02 4.16 -3.54
N THR A 226 13.33 5.37 -3.06
CA THR A 226 12.33 6.42 -2.84
C THR A 226 12.41 7.49 -3.91
N TYR A 227 11.30 7.73 -4.59
CA TYR A 227 11.16 8.75 -5.63
C TYR A 227 10.08 9.75 -5.22
N ASN A 228 10.38 11.05 -5.23
CA ASN A 228 9.44 12.06 -4.72
C ASN A 228 8.21 12.25 -5.64
N THR A 229 8.36 11.96 -6.93
CA THR A 229 7.29 12.11 -7.92
C THR A 229 7.29 10.93 -8.88
N PHE A 230 6.16 10.72 -9.57
CA PHE A 230 6.11 9.72 -10.63
C PHE A 230 7.13 10.01 -11.74
N ALA A 231 7.36 11.30 -12.07
CA ALA A 231 8.37 11.69 -13.05
C ALA A 231 9.79 11.31 -12.59
N ASP A 232 10.08 11.41 -11.30
CA ASP A 232 11.36 10.97 -10.72
C ASP A 232 11.50 9.45 -10.81
N LEU A 233 10.45 8.67 -10.52
CA LEU A 233 10.44 7.21 -10.69
C LEU A 233 10.77 6.81 -12.13
N LEU A 234 10.10 7.45 -13.10
CA LEU A 234 10.33 7.17 -14.52
C LEU A 234 11.73 7.57 -15.01
N ALA A 235 12.29 8.64 -14.45
CA ALA A 235 13.64 9.11 -14.79
C ALA A 235 14.73 8.41 -13.97
N ASN A 236 14.37 7.47 -13.10
CA ASN A 236 15.23 6.87 -12.09
C ASN A 236 16.03 7.93 -11.29
N ASN A 237 15.35 8.99 -10.87
CA ASN A 237 15.90 10.09 -10.08
C ASN A 237 15.49 9.95 -8.61
N TRP A 238 16.13 9.02 -7.90
CA TRP A 238 15.85 8.77 -6.48
C TRP A 238 16.20 9.95 -5.55
N SER A 239 15.53 10.00 -4.40
CA SER A 239 15.75 11.00 -3.37
C SER A 239 17.11 10.85 -2.66
N SER A 240 17.57 11.91 -2.00
CA SER A 240 18.88 11.95 -1.33
C SER A 240 19.06 10.99 -0.14
N ASN A 241 17.98 10.39 0.37
CA ASN A 241 18.01 9.40 1.46
C ASN A 241 17.80 7.96 0.96
N SER A 242 17.85 7.76 -0.36
CA SER A 242 17.64 6.48 -1.06
C SER A 242 18.96 5.99 -1.68
N PRO A 243 19.19 4.66 -1.80
CA PRO A 243 18.32 3.57 -1.38
C PRO A 243 18.47 3.32 0.12
N THR A 244 17.45 2.72 0.71
CA THR A 244 17.44 2.37 2.13
C THR A 244 17.30 0.86 2.26
N GLN A 245 18.26 0.20 2.90
CA GLN A 245 18.18 -1.23 3.17
C GLN A 245 17.16 -1.49 4.28
N ILE A 246 16.30 -2.51 4.09
CA ILE A 246 15.44 -3.01 5.15
C ILE A 246 16.07 -4.29 5.69
N ASN A 247 16.52 -4.27 6.94
CA ASN A 247 17.09 -5.45 7.58
C ASN A 247 16.01 -6.21 8.35
N TRP A 248 15.16 -6.95 7.64
CA TRP A 248 14.05 -7.71 8.22
C TRP A 248 14.37 -9.23 8.28
N ASN A 249 13.38 -10.08 8.54
CA ASN A 249 13.59 -11.49 8.85
C ASN A 249 14.14 -12.27 7.65
N SER A 250 15.33 -12.87 7.81
CA SER A 250 16.03 -13.67 6.79
C SER A 250 15.35 -14.99 6.41
N SER A 251 14.25 -15.36 7.07
CA SER A 251 13.54 -16.61 6.77
C SER A 251 12.52 -16.48 5.64
N TYR A 252 12.29 -15.26 5.16
CA TYR A 252 11.29 -14.92 4.15
C TYR A 252 11.98 -14.27 2.95
N SER A 253 11.25 -14.20 1.84
CA SER A 253 11.46 -13.39 0.65
C SER A 253 10.45 -12.23 0.67
N THR A 254 10.82 -11.06 0.15
CA THR A 254 9.99 -9.84 0.24
C THR A 254 8.93 -9.90 -0.84
N GLY A 255 7.66 -9.95 -0.46
CA GLY A 255 6.53 -9.96 -1.39
C GLY A 255 5.91 -8.58 -1.63
N GLY A 256 6.48 -7.53 -1.02
CA GLY A 256 6.05 -6.14 -1.21
C GLY A 256 5.89 -5.37 0.10
N LEU A 257 5.51 -4.10 -0.01
CA LEU A 257 5.15 -3.25 1.13
C LEU A 257 4.03 -2.32 0.71
N VAL A 258 3.19 -2.02 1.68
CA VAL A 258 2.05 -1.14 1.53
C VAL A 258 2.04 -0.11 2.62
N PHE A 259 1.81 1.12 2.21
CA PHE A 259 1.44 2.21 3.07
C PHE A 259 -0.08 2.25 3.24
N VAL A 260 -0.52 2.16 4.49
CA VAL A 260 -1.90 2.38 4.90
C VAL A 260 -1.91 3.70 5.67
N PRO A 261 -2.49 4.78 5.10
CA PRO A 261 -2.68 6.00 5.86
C PRO A 261 -3.64 5.72 7.01
N ALA A 262 -3.25 6.02 8.26
CA ALA A 262 -4.22 5.99 9.35
C ALA A 262 -5.25 7.08 9.12
N LEU A 263 -6.52 6.72 9.23
CA LEU A 263 -7.59 7.69 9.28
C LEU A 263 -7.61 8.30 10.68
N SER A 264 -7.40 9.61 10.77
CA SER A 264 -7.61 10.32 12.04
C SER A 264 -9.05 10.06 12.53
N GLY A 265 -9.18 9.46 13.71
CA GLY A 265 -10.47 9.09 14.28
C GLY A 265 -10.91 7.64 14.07
N ASP A 266 -10.18 6.82 13.32
CA ASP A 266 -10.40 5.37 13.21
C ASP A 266 -9.68 4.67 14.36
N GLY A 267 -10.23 4.74 15.56
CA GLY A 267 -9.57 4.22 16.76
C GLY A 267 -9.49 2.69 16.80
N ASN A 268 -10.34 1.98 16.07
CA ASN A 268 -10.30 0.52 16.05
C ASN A 268 -9.46 -0.05 14.89
N GLY A 269 -9.02 0.80 13.95
CA GLY A 269 -8.20 0.44 12.80
C GLY A 269 -8.95 -0.39 11.75
N ASP A 270 -10.28 -0.31 11.70
CA ASP A 270 -11.09 -1.10 10.77
C ASP A 270 -11.25 -0.43 9.40
N GLY A 271 -10.69 0.77 9.21
CA GLY A 271 -10.76 1.54 7.98
C GLY A 271 -12.00 2.42 7.88
N TRP A 272 -12.85 2.45 8.92
CA TRP A 272 -14.02 3.30 9.03
C TRP A 272 -13.90 4.22 10.24
N VAL A 273 -14.29 5.49 10.08
CA VAL A 273 -14.46 6.41 11.20
C VAL A 273 -15.94 6.46 11.54
N ASP A 274 -16.37 5.69 12.53
CA ASP A 274 -17.77 5.52 12.88
C ASP A 274 -18.07 5.57 14.39
N GLY A 275 -19.23 5.05 14.79
CA GLY A 275 -19.68 5.07 16.17
C GLY A 275 -18.93 4.11 17.10
N LEU A 276 -18.20 3.13 16.57
CA LEU A 276 -17.33 2.23 17.33
C LEU A 276 -16.07 2.96 17.78
N ASP A 277 -15.48 3.80 16.93
CA ASP A 277 -14.32 4.62 17.29
C ASP A 277 -14.64 5.65 18.35
N TYR A 278 -15.84 6.21 18.28
CA TYR A 278 -16.36 7.08 19.33
C TYR A 278 -16.31 6.42 20.70
N LEU A 279 -16.60 5.11 20.79
CA LEU A 279 -16.57 4.39 22.07
C LEU A 279 -15.14 4.27 22.61
N ILE A 280 -14.14 4.19 21.74
CA ILE A 280 -12.72 4.17 22.12
C ILE A 280 -12.33 5.52 22.71
N TRP A 281 -12.55 6.61 21.98
CA TRP A 281 -12.31 7.97 22.49
C TRP A 281 -13.09 8.25 23.78
N ALA A 282 -14.38 7.89 23.84
CA ALA A 282 -15.22 8.15 25.00
C ALA A 282 -14.79 7.35 26.24
N ALA A 283 -14.24 6.14 26.05
CA ALA A 283 -13.69 5.34 27.13
C ALA A 283 -12.34 5.90 27.63
N ALA A 284 -11.56 6.48 26.74
CA ALA A 284 -10.24 7.05 27.04
C ALA A 284 -10.28 8.54 27.43
N PHE A 285 -11.42 9.23 27.31
CA PHE A 285 -11.50 10.66 27.58
C PHE A 285 -10.92 11.09 28.95
N GLY A 286 -9.94 11.99 28.90
CA GLY A 286 -9.21 12.52 30.05
C GLY A 286 -8.01 11.69 30.50
N THR A 287 -7.64 10.63 29.78
CA THR A 287 -6.38 9.91 29.99
C THR A 287 -5.19 10.65 29.37
N HIS A 288 -3.99 10.21 29.75
CA HIS A 288 -2.72 10.70 29.21
C HIS A 288 -1.86 9.47 28.87
N PRO A 289 -2.12 8.78 27.75
CA PRO A 289 -1.34 7.62 27.33
C PRO A 289 0.13 7.99 27.08
N GLY A 290 0.36 9.23 26.65
CA GLY A 290 1.66 9.70 26.18
C GLY A 290 1.64 9.84 24.66
N VAL A 291 2.76 10.28 24.10
CA VAL A 291 2.94 10.44 22.65
C VAL A 291 3.63 9.17 22.15
N ASP A 292 2.87 8.27 21.57
CA ASP A 292 3.35 7.01 20.98
C ASP A 292 2.76 6.69 19.60
N GLY A 293 1.82 7.51 19.09
CA GLY A 293 1.19 7.34 17.79
C GLY A 293 0.15 6.21 17.72
N ASP A 294 -0.25 5.60 18.83
CA ASP A 294 -1.27 4.55 18.84
C ASP A 294 -2.69 5.16 18.82
N ILE A 295 -3.33 5.08 17.65
CA ILE A 295 -4.70 5.59 17.46
C ILE A 295 -5.73 4.85 18.34
N SER A 296 -5.42 3.63 18.80
CA SER A 296 -6.30 2.83 19.64
C SER A 296 -6.41 3.32 21.08
N ASP A 297 -5.51 4.22 21.49
CA ASP A 297 -5.60 4.90 22.78
C ASP A 297 -6.57 6.09 22.76
N GLY A 298 -7.10 6.45 21.60
CA GLY A 298 -8.09 7.54 21.43
C GLY A 298 -7.48 8.95 21.37
N ASP A 299 -6.16 9.07 21.40
CA ASP A 299 -5.40 10.31 21.17
C ASP A 299 -5.14 10.45 19.66
N TYR A 300 -6.11 11.03 18.95
CA TYR A 300 -6.09 11.11 17.49
C TYR A 300 -5.19 12.23 16.97
N ASN A 301 -4.69 13.11 17.84
CA ASN A 301 -3.79 14.19 17.47
C ASN A 301 -2.33 13.96 17.92
N ASP A 302 -2.09 12.87 18.67
CA ASP A 302 -0.80 12.43 19.23
C ASP A 302 -0.12 13.54 20.06
N ASP A 303 -0.89 14.28 20.86
CA ASP A 303 -0.39 15.31 21.79
C ASP A 303 -0.16 14.81 23.22
N GLY A 304 -0.49 13.54 23.43
CA GLY A 304 -0.39 12.80 24.67
C GLY A 304 -1.67 12.84 25.50
N TRP A 305 -2.72 13.56 25.10
CA TRP A 305 -3.97 13.68 25.85
C TRP A 305 -5.16 13.26 25.00
N VAL A 306 -6.05 12.48 25.60
CA VAL A 306 -7.35 12.18 25.00
C VAL A 306 -8.36 13.21 25.45
N ASP A 307 -8.65 14.21 24.62
CA ASP A 307 -9.50 15.33 24.99
C ASP A 307 -10.49 15.78 23.89
N GLY A 308 -10.99 17.01 23.99
CA GLY A 308 -11.97 17.55 23.05
C GLY A 308 -11.40 17.85 21.66
N LEU A 309 -10.08 17.95 21.50
CA LEU A 309 -9.42 18.09 20.20
C LEU A 309 -9.48 16.78 19.42
N ASP A 310 -9.29 15.64 20.07
CA ASP A 310 -9.43 14.32 19.44
C ASP A 310 -10.86 14.06 19.02
N TYR A 311 -11.83 14.46 19.86
CA TYR A 311 -13.24 14.43 19.48
C TYR A 311 -13.51 15.24 18.21
N LEU A 312 -12.88 16.41 18.04
CA LEU A 312 -13.07 17.22 16.85
C LEU A 312 -12.44 16.58 15.61
N LEU A 313 -11.33 15.85 15.77
CA LEU A 313 -10.75 15.05 14.69
C LEU A 313 -11.69 13.91 14.28
N TRP A 314 -12.13 13.09 15.24
CA TRP A 314 -13.11 12.02 15.00
C TRP A 314 -14.40 12.58 14.38
N ALA A 315 -15.00 13.63 14.96
CA ALA A 315 -16.25 14.20 14.47
C ALA A 315 -16.09 14.84 13.08
N GLY A 316 -14.91 15.40 12.79
CA GLY A 316 -14.57 15.94 11.48
C GLY A 316 -14.34 14.85 10.43
N ALA A 317 -13.91 13.68 10.87
CA ALA A 317 -13.71 12.51 10.03
C ALA A 317 -14.90 11.52 10.04
N TYR A 318 -15.95 11.76 10.82
CA TYR A 318 -17.07 10.82 10.96
C TYR A 318 -17.75 10.51 9.62
N GLY A 319 -17.83 9.22 9.30
CA GLY A 319 -18.33 8.71 8.02
C GLY A 319 -17.28 8.68 6.91
N ASN A 320 -16.08 9.24 7.15
CA ASN A 320 -14.93 8.91 6.34
C ASN A 320 -14.61 7.44 6.54
N HIS A 321 -14.19 6.85 5.46
CA HIS A 321 -13.64 5.52 5.37
C HIS A 321 -12.62 5.64 4.25
N SER A 322 -11.57 4.84 4.32
CA SER A 322 -10.57 4.90 3.28
C SER A 322 -11.26 4.54 1.96
N ALA A 323 -11.00 5.34 0.92
CA ALA A 323 -11.93 5.51 -0.19
C ALA A 323 -12.35 4.17 -0.83
N THR A 324 -13.62 3.79 -0.66
CA THR A 324 -14.19 2.76 -1.53
C THR A 324 -14.23 3.33 -2.94
N ALA A 325 -13.53 2.68 -3.88
CA ALA A 325 -13.70 2.98 -5.31
C ALA A 325 -15.20 2.95 -5.60
N VAL A 326 -15.77 4.13 -5.92
CA VAL A 326 -17.20 4.30 -6.12
C VAL A 326 -17.66 3.28 -7.16
N PRO A 327 -18.62 2.39 -6.84
CA PRO A 327 -19.15 1.48 -7.83
C PRO A 327 -19.82 2.33 -8.91
N GLU A 328 -19.31 2.28 -10.15
CA GLU A 328 -20.01 2.82 -11.30
C GLU A 328 -20.77 1.72 -12.07
N PRO A 329 -21.96 1.29 -11.61
CA PRO A 329 -22.96 0.74 -12.51
C PRO A 329 -23.98 1.82 -12.96
N THR A 330 -24.03 3.00 -12.33
CA THR A 330 -25.08 4.00 -12.62
C THR A 330 -24.79 4.91 -13.81
N THR A 331 -23.53 5.24 -14.09
CA THR A 331 -23.17 6.13 -15.21
C THR A 331 -23.47 5.47 -16.56
N ALA A 332 -23.17 4.17 -16.70
CA ALA A 332 -23.51 3.39 -17.89
C ALA A 332 -25.03 3.29 -18.09
N VAL A 333 -25.79 3.05 -17.01
CA VAL A 333 -27.26 2.97 -17.06
C VAL A 333 -27.89 4.32 -17.43
N LEU A 334 -27.41 5.43 -16.87
CA LEU A 334 -27.90 6.77 -17.21
C LEU A 334 -27.53 7.18 -18.63
N THR A 335 -26.35 6.80 -19.11
CA THR A 335 -25.92 7.09 -20.49
C THR A 335 -26.75 6.29 -21.49
N VAL A 336 -26.97 5.00 -21.24
CA VAL A 336 -27.85 4.14 -22.07
C VAL A 336 -29.29 4.66 -22.04
N ALA A 337 -29.83 4.98 -20.87
CA ALA A 337 -31.16 5.57 -20.73
C ALA A 337 -31.29 6.91 -21.48
N GLY A 338 -30.27 7.77 -21.39
CA GLY A 338 -30.21 9.05 -22.11
C GLY A 338 -30.19 8.87 -23.63
N VAL A 339 -29.40 7.92 -24.14
CA VAL A 339 -29.35 7.56 -25.56
C VAL A 339 -30.70 7.02 -26.04
N PHE A 340 -31.37 6.17 -25.25
CA PHE A 340 -32.71 5.69 -25.57
C PHE A 340 -33.73 6.83 -25.64
N VAL A 341 -33.76 7.73 -24.66
CA VAL A 341 -34.68 8.89 -24.66
C VAL A 341 -34.45 9.78 -25.89
N LEU A 342 -33.19 10.04 -26.26
CA LEU A 342 -32.85 10.83 -27.44
C LEU A 342 -33.22 10.13 -28.76
N ALA A 343 -33.02 8.81 -28.83
CA ALA A 343 -33.42 8.00 -29.99
C ALA A 343 -34.95 7.97 -30.17
N PHE A 344 -35.72 7.90 -29.08
CA PHE A 344 -37.19 7.96 -29.13
C PHE A 344 -37.73 9.36 -29.45
N ARG A 345 -37.06 10.44 -29.02
CA ARG A 345 -37.43 11.81 -29.40
C ARG A 345 -37.19 12.10 -30.89
N ARG A 346 -36.09 11.59 -31.46
CA ARG A 346 -35.78 11.75 -32.89
C ARG A 346 -36.73 10.99 -33.83
N ARG A 347 -37.40 9.94 -33.37
CA ARG A 347 -38.39 9.18 -34.15
C ARG A 347 -39.80 9.81 -34.16
N ARG A 348 -40.04 10.84 -33.34
CA ARG A 348 -41.36 11.51 -33.20
C ARG A 348 -41.42 12.92 -33.81
N ALA A 349 -40.32 13.44 -34.35
CA ALA A 349 -40.27 14.70 -35.08
C ALA A 349 -40.22 14.43 -36.58
#